data_AF-A0A2V9RXA8-F1
#
_entry.id   AF-A0A2V9RXA8-F1
#
_cell.length_a   1.000
_cell.length_b   1.000
_cell.length_c   1.000
_cell.angle_alpha   90.00
_cell.angle_beta   90.00
_cell.angle_gamma   90.00
#
_symmetry.space_group_name_H-M   'P 1'
#
loop_
_entity.id
_entity.type
_entity.pdbx_description
1 polymer ?
#
loop_
_entity_poly.entity_id
_entity_poly.type
_entity_poly.pdbx_seq_one_letter_code
_entity_poly.pdbx_strand_id
1 'polypeptide(L)' 'MRFRVDITAIVLICLQLSISAQNSTSAKRLITEKDLFDFVWVTDPQISPDGSRVFFTRVVVD' A
#
# COMPACT_ATOMS: atom_id res chain seq x y z
N MET A 1 36.43 29.51 13.65
CA MET A 1 35.00 29.54 14.07
C MET A 1 34.04 29.35 12.89
N ARG A 2 34.22 30.02 11.73
CA ARG A 2 33.40 29.83 10.51
C ARG A 2 33.27 28.37 10.02
N PHE A 3 34.38 27.65 9.87
CA PHE A 3 34.38 26.25 9.41
C PHE A 3 33.54 25.27 10.26
N ARG A 4 33.41 25.53 11.57
CA ARG A 4 32.60 24.69 12.48
C ARG A 4 31.10 24.99 12.36
N VAL A 5 30.76 26.23 11.99
CA VAL A 5 29.38 26.69 11.72
C VAL A 5 28.90 26.19 10.37
N ASP A 6 29.78 26.14 9.37
CA ASP A 6 29.44 25.66 8.03
C ASP A 6 29.10 24.15 8.03
N ILE A 7 29.90 23.34 8.75
CA ILE A 7 29.64 21.89 8.89
C ILE A 7 28.34 21.63 9.65
N THR A 8 28.06 22.39 10.72
CA THR A 8 26.82 22.22 11.48
C THR A 8 25.59 22.64 10.67
N ALA A 9 25.69 23.68 9.85
CA ALA A 9 24.63 24.07 8.91
C ALA A 9 24.37 22.99 7.85
N ILE A 10 25.42 22.41 7.26
CA ILE A 10 25.29 21.33 6.26
C ILE A 10 24.64 20.09 6.89
N VAL A 11 25.05 19.70 8.10
CA VAL A 11 24.45 18.55 8.81
C VAL A 11 22.97 18.80 9.12
N LEU A 12 22.61 20.01 9.55
CA LEU A 12 21.21 20.38 9.79
C LEU A 12 20.38 20.33 8.51
N ILE A 13 20.90 20.85 7.40
CA ILE A 13 20.23 20.82 6.10
C ILE A 13 20.04 19.38 5.62
N CYS A 14 21.08 18.54 5.70
CA CYS A 14 21.00 17.12 5.34
C CYS A 14 19.98 16.36 6.20
N LEU A 15 19.91 16.68 7.49
CA LEU A 15 18.96 16.05 8.40
C LEU A 15 17.51 16.43 8.04
N GLN A 16 17.25 17.69 7.71
CA GLN A 16 15.93 18.17 7.28
C GLN A 16 15.47 17.55 5.96
N LEU A 17 16.38 17.40 5.00
CA LEU A 17 16.09 16.74 3.72
C LEU A 17 15.76 15.24 3.91
N SER A 18 16.43 14.58 4.85
CA SER A 18 16.21 13.15 5.14
C SER A 18 14.85 12.86 5.77
N ILE A 19 14.34 13.77 6.63
CA ILE A 19 13.02 13.64 7.26
C ILE A 19 11.90 13.77 6.20
N SER A 20 12.06 14.70 5.25
CA SER A 20 11.07 14.93 4.19
C SER A 20 10.91 13.73 3.25
N ALA A 21 11.94 12.91 3.10
CA ALA A 21 11.92 11.70 2.28
C ALA A 21 11.19 10.50 2.92
N GLN A 22 10.90 10.55 4.23
CA GLN A 22 10.24 9.47 4.97
C GLN A 22 8.71 9.50 4.89
N ASN A 23 8.13 10.54 4.29
CA ASN A 23 6.67 10.72 4.20
C ASN A 23 5.96 9.79 3.20
N SER A 24 6.66 8.83 2.59
CA SER A 24 6.10 7.85 1.66
C SER A 24 5.45 6.65 2.37
N THR A 25 4.76 6.89 3.48
CA THR A 25 3.85 5.87 4.04
C THR A 25 2.50 6.06 3.37
N SER A 26 2.23 5.28 2.32
CA SER A 26 0.85 4.98 1.98
C SER A 26 0.28 4.22 3.17
N ALA A 27 -0.20 4.98 4.16
CA ALA A 27 -0.72 4.43 5.40
C ALA A 27 -1.87 3.50 5.02
N LYS A 28 -1.70 2.20 5.28
CA LYS A 28 -2.72 1.20 4.95
C LYS A 28 -4.00 1.60 5.69
N ARG A 29 -4.97 2.11 4.95
CA ARG A 29 -6.28 2.52 5.48
C ARG A 29 -7.02 1.27 5.96
N LEU A 30 -7.77 1.42 7.06
CA LEU A 30 -8.69 0.39 7.52
C LEU A 30 -9.82 0.20 6.51
N ILE A 31 -10.31 -1.04 6.39
CA ILE A 31 -11.49 -1.36 5.61
C ILE A 31 -12.71 -0.70 6.26
N THR A 32 -13.55 -0.12 5.41
CA THR A 32 -14.85 0.47 5.72
C THR A 32 -15.95 -0.30 5.00
N GLU A 33 -17.20 -0.07 5.38
CA GLU A 33 -18.35 -0.76 4.79
C GLU A 33 -18.47 -0.53 3.28
N LYS A 34 -17.99 0.63 2.80
CA LYS A 34 -17.99 0.96 1.37
C LYS A 34 -17.05 0.09 0.54
N ASP A 35 -15.93 -0.35 1.11
CA ASP A 35 -14.96 -1.17 0.38
C ASP A 35 -15.54 -2.56 0.04
N LEU A 36 -16.57 -3.00 0.77
CA LEU A 36 -17.25 -4.26 0.56
C LEU A 36 -17.92 -4.34 -0.82
N PHE A 37 -18.35 -3.20 -1.38
CA PHE A 37 -18.92 -3.10 -2.73
C PHE A 37 -17.85 -3.21 -3.82
N ASP A 38 -16.60 -2.82 -3.51
CA ASP A 38 -15.49 -2.86 -4.45
C ASP A 38 -14.82 -4.25 -4.51
N PHE A 39 -15.25 -5.19 -3.67
CA PHE A 39 -14.69 -6.54 -3.66
C PHE A 39 -15.10 -7.34 -4.89
N VAL A 40 -14.18 -8.19 -5.35
CA VAL A 40 -14.50 -9.22 -6.34
C VAL A 40 -15.05 -10.44 -5.61
N TRP A 41 -16.37 -10.57 -5.61
CA TRP A 41 -17.07 -11.67 -4.94
C TRP A 41 -17.10 -12.92 -5.81
N VAL A 42 -16.54 -14.02 -5.31
CA VAL A 42 -16.47 -15.32 -5.98
C VAL A 42 -17.03 -16.40 -5.05
N THR A 43 -17.91 -17.25 -5.55
CA THR A 43 -18.53 -18.36 -4.80
C THR A 43 -18.58 -19.65 -5.62
N ASP A 44 -18.77 -20.77 -4.92
CA ASP A 44 -18.85 -22.13 -5.46
C ASP A 44 -17.73 -22.47 -6.48
N PRO A 45 -16.44 -22.41 -6.06
CA PRO A 45 -15.36 -22.85 -6.93
C PRO A 45 -15.41 -24.38 -7.08
N GLN A 46 -15.40 -24.84 -8.32
CA GLN A 46 -15.35 -26.26 -8.70
C GLN A 46 -14.12 -26.49 -9.58
N ILE A 47 -13.30 -27.47 -9.20
CA ILE A 47 -12.04 -27.79 -9.88
C ILE A 47 -12.27 -28.98 -10.82
N SER A 48 -11.70 -28.94 -12.03
CA SER A 48 -11.75 -30.07 -12.94
C SER A 48 -10.98 -31.29 -12.39
N PRO A 49 -11.35 -32.54 -12.74
CA PRO A 49 -10.67 -33.73 -12.21
C PRO A 49 -9.17 -33.81 -12.53
N ASP A 50 -8.75 -33.20 -13.66
CA ASP A 50 -7.35 -33.09 -14.08
C ASP A 50 -6.63 -31.86 -13.48
N GLY A 51 -7.33 -31.02 -12.72
CA GLY A 51 -6.81 -29.81 -12.08
C GLY A 51 -6.49 -28.66 -13.02
N SER A 52 -6.77 -28.77 -14.32
CA SER A 52 -6.37 -27.77 -15.31
C SER A 52 -7.24 -26.50 -15.30
N ARG A 53 -8.45 -26.55 -14.72
CA ARG A 53 -9.43 -25.45 -14.73
C ARG A 53 -10.23 -25.36 -13.44
N VAL A 54 -10.72 -24.17 -13.16
CA VAL A 54 -11.67 -23.88 -12.07
C VAL A 54 -12.85 -23.09 -12.61
N PHE A 55 -14.06 -23.56 -12.37
CA PHE A 55 -15.29 -22.80 -12.57
C PHE A 55 -15.74 -22.19 -11.26
N PHE A 56 -16.33 -21.00 -11.31
CA PHE A 56 -16.87 -20.32 -10.14
C PHE A 56 -17.99 -19.36 -10.55
N THR A 57 -18.80 -18.95 -9.59
CA THR A 57 -19.82 -17.92 -9.76
C THR A 57 -19.29 -16.57 -9.30
N ARG A 58 -19.39 -15.54 -10.16
CA ARG A 58 -19.09 -14.15 -9.79
C ARG A 58 -20.36 -13.46 -9.33
N VAL A 59 -20.36 -12.89 -8.13
CA VAL A 59 -21.48 -12.11 -7.60
C VAL A 59 -21.25 -10.64 -7.94
N VAL A 60 -22.29 -9.97 -8.43
CA VAL A 60 -22.31 -8.53 -8.68
C VAL A 60 -23.25 -7.92 -7.65
N VAL A 61 -22.80 -6.87 -6.98
CA VAL A 61 -23.55 -6.12 -5.97
C VAL A 61 -23.72 -4.70 -6.52
N ASP A 62 -24.96 -4.20 -6.46
CA ASP A 62 -25.36 -2.85 -6.92
C ASP A 62 -25.43 -1.84 -5.77
#